data_AF-A0A8S9JHM7-F1
#
_entry.id   AF-A0A8S9JHM7-F1
#
_cell.length_a   1.000
_cell.length_b   1.000
_cell.length_c   1.000
_cell.angle_alpha   90.00
_cell.angle_beta   90.00
_cell.angle_gamma   90.00
#
_symmetry.space_group_name_H-M   'P 1'
#
loop_
_entity.id
_entity.type
_entity.pdbx_description
1 polymer ?
#
loop_
_entity_poly.entity_id
_entity_poly.type
_entity_poly.pdbx_seq_one_letter_code
_entity_poly.pdbx_strand_id
1 'polypeptide(L)'
;MVVSLPPQSQTSSLFYGVNNPYLKNGPKGFKEYKILKNGDTYLRIDLPGVPKKAAVEVSLWADDKGVEALVDAPKQHKHDSSQRTYCPIIGFMCGRCKVLRFTSQVCDGVLRLVLTPTARILGGRFLGGADWEETYFCSSAAHWLPYASDPTDPSLTGPVLEPNPSVNEGSPMAYESKRLPNGSLYVRVDMPGVPKDRFTVSVADGRVTVTGEAPAVSHDSDGRFYSGDVALLDTLITFRRRWIKTIVKDGVIRLIIPNL
;
A
#
# COMPACT_ATOMS: atom_id res chain seq x y z
N MET A 1 -9.58 31.41 6.66
CA MET A 1 -9.00 30.77 5.45
C MET A 1 -8.69 29.29 5.69
N VAL A 2 -8.98 28.40 4.74
CA VAL A 2 -8.53 26.98 4.83
C VAL A 2 -7.32 26.77 3.93
N VAL A 3 -6.24 26.22 4.49
CA VAL A 3 -4.96 26.00 3.81
C VAL A 3 -4.60 24.51 3.91
N SER A 4 -4.21 23.90 2.79
CA SER A 4 -3.67 22.54 2.80
C SER A 4 -2.31 22.52 3.49
N LEU A 5 -2.09 21.49 4.29
CA LEU A 5 -0.78 21.26 4.88
C LEU A 5 0.04 20.34 3.97
N PRO A 6 1.35 20.59 3.82
CA PRO A 6 2.19 19.69 3.04
C PRO A 6 2.25 18.32 3.71
N PRO A 7 2.40 17.24 2.92
CA PRO A 7 2.60 15.90 3.43
C PRO A 7 3.95 15.81 4.16
N GLN A 8 3.96 16.08 5.46
CA GLN A 8 5.15 15.99 6.30
C GLN A 8 4.72 15.62 7.72
N SER A 9 5.58 14.88 8.44
CA SER A 9 5.40 14.66 9.88
C SER A 9 5.47 16.01 10.59
N GLN A 10 4.33 16.49 11.10
CA GLN A 10 4.24 17.81 11.74
C GLN A 10 4.50 17.78 13.25
N THR A 11 4.81 16.61 13.80
CA THR A 11 5.17 16.44 15.21
C THR A 11 6.65 16.07 15.32
N SER A 12 7.49 17.05 15.68
CA SER A 12 8.85 16.92 16.23
C SER A 12 9.75 15.83 15.61
N SER A 13 10.70 16.22 14.74
CA SER A 13 11.92 15.46 14.37
C SER A 13 11.80 14.01 13.86
N LEU A 14 10.61 13.42 13.78
CA LEU A 14 10.40 12.00 13.47
C LEU A 14 9.70 11.86 12.13
N PHE A 15 10.41 11.34 11.13
CA PHE A 15 9.83 11.00 9.84
C PHE A 15 9.01 9.70 9.91
N TYR A 16 7.97 9.62 9.09
CA TYR A 16 7.17 8.40 8.88
C TYR A 16 7.67 7.66 7.65
N GLY A 17 6.87 6.76 7.07
CA GLY A 17 7.26 6.02 5.87
C GLY A 17 7.56 6.92 4.67
N VAL A 18 8.66 6.67 3.95
CA VAL A 18 8.95 7.37 2.67
C VAL A 18 7.88 7.06 1.62
N ASN A 19 7.25 5.88 1.69
CA ASN A 19 6.14 5.48 0.84
C ASN A 19 4.83 6.21 1.18
N ASN A 20 4.67 6.67 2.42
CA ASN A 20 3.48 7.36 2.86
C ASN A 20 3.77 8.24 4.10
N PRO A 21 3.67 9.58 3.97
CA PRO A 21 3.98 10.54 5.03
C PRO A 21 3.06 10.44 6.23
N TYR A 22 1.96 9.69 6.15
CA TYR A 22 1.01 9.46 7.22
C TYR A 22 1.19 8.09 7.88
N LEU A 23 2.01 7.18 7.32
CA LEU A 23 2.22 5.83 7.87
C LEU A 23 3.10 5.88 9.12
N LYS A 24 2.47 6.01 10.28
CA LYS A 24 3.11 6.20 11.57
C LYS A 24 3.67 4.90 12.15
N ASN A 25 2.87 3.82 12.10
CA ASN A 25 3.25 2.51 12.62
C ASN A 25 2.94 1.38 11.63
N GLY A 26 3.69 0.28 11.76
CA GLY A 26 3.52 -0.94 10.97
C GLY A 26 4.52 -1.08 9.82
N PRO A 27 4.37 -2.13 8.99
CA PRO A 27 5.24 -2.42 7.85
C PRO A 27 5.32 -1.23 6.89
N LYS A 28 6.51 -0.74 6.54
CA LYS A 28 6.74 0.36 5.59
C LYS A 28 7.01 -0.15 4.17
N GLY A 29 7.10 0.77 3.21
CA GLY A 29 7.28 0.44 1.79
C GLY A 29 5.97 0.16 1.06
N PHE A 30 6.01 0.25 -0.27
CA PHE A 30 4.88 -0.06 -1.14
C PHE A 30 4.61 -1.56 -1.29
N LYS A 31 5.63 -2.38 -0.98
CA LYS A 31 5.59 -3.82 -1.11
C LYS A 31 6.14 -4.47 0.16
N GLU A 32 5.58 -5.60 0.51
CA GLU A 32 6.12 -6.50 1.53
C GLU A 32 6.23 -7.90 0.91
N TYR A 33 7.29 -8.62 1.28
CA TYR A 33 7.61 -9.95 0.78
C TYR A 33 7.88 -10.90 1.94
N LYS A 34 7.42 -12.15 1.82
CA LYS A 34 7.68 -13.19 2.81
C LYS A 34 7.71 -14.59 2.20
N ILE A 35 8.63 -15.43 2.67
CA ILE A 35 8.56 -16.87 2.45
C ILE A 35 7.72 -17.50 3.56
N LEU A 36 6.66 -18.19 3.18
CA LEU A 36 5.77 -18.91 4.07
C LEU A 36 6.41 -20.26 4.48
N LYS A 37 5.92 -20.85 5.58
CA LYS A 37 6.46 -22.11 6.13
C LYS A 37 6.41 -23.28 5.14
N ASN A 38 5.44 -23.25 4.22
CA ASN A 38 5.28 -24.27 3.17
C ASN A 38 6.15 -24.03 1.93
N GLY A 39 6.99 -22.98 1.94
CA GLY A 39 7.85 -22.60 0.83
C GLY A 39 7.19 -21.70 -0.22
N ASP A 40 5.90 -21.34 -0.05
CA ASP A 40 5.25 -20.36 -0.93
C ASP A 40 5.78 -18.95 -0.66
N THR A 41 5.70 -18.10 -1.68
CA THR A 41 6.07 -16.68 -1.61
C THR A 41 4.83 -15.82 -1.46
N TYR A 42 4.73 -15.08 -0.37
CA TYR A 42 3.71 -14.08 -0.14
C TYR A 42 4.19 -12.69 -0.56
N LEU A 43 3.29 -11.92 -1.19
CA LEU A 43 3.47 -10.51 -1.46
C LEU A 43 2.24 -9.70 -1.05
N ARG A 44 2.50 -8.50 -0.53
CA ARG A 44 1.51 -7.46 -0.26
C ARG A 44 1.93 -6.20 -1.01
N ILE A 45 1.03 -5.59 -1.79
CA ILE A 45 1.33 -4.44 -2.66
C ILE A 45 0.29 -3.34 -2.45
N ASP A 46 0.74 -2.13 -2.18
CA ASP A 46 -0.11 -0.94 -2.01
C ASP A 46 -0.61 -0.45 -3.38
N LEU A 47 -1.91 -0.63 -3.64
CA LEU A 47 -2.63 -0.17 -4.83
C LEU A 47 -3.85 0.68 -4.42
N PRO A 48 -3.64 1.82 -3.73
CA PRO A 48 -4.73 2.60 -3.15
C PRO A 48 -5.72 3.09 -4.23
N GLY A 49 -7.01 2.87 -3.98
CA GLY A 49 -8.10 3.22 -4.89
C GLY A 49 -8.56 2.08 -5.80
N VAL A 50 -7.90 0.92 -5.77
CA VAL A 50 -8.35 -0.28 -6.49
C VAL A 50 -9.55 -0.92 -5.77
N PRO A 51 -10.71 -1.05 -6.43
CA PRO A 51 -11.87 -1.71 -5.86
C PRO A 51 -11.65 -3.19 -5.58
N LYS A 52 -12.26 -3.72 -4.50
CA LYS A 52 -12.30 -5.17 -4.22
C LYS A 52 -12.85 -6.01 -5.39
N LYS A 53 -13.78 -5.44 -6.17
CA LYS A 53 -14.38 -6.08 -7.34
C LYS A 53 -13.58 -5.88 -8.64
N ALA A 54 -12.47 -5.17 -8.59
CA ALA A 54 -11.61 -5.06 -9.76
C ALA A 54 -11.20 -6.47 -10.16
N ALA A 55 -11.47 -6.84 -11.41
CA ALA A 55 -10.86 -8.01 -12.00
C ALA A 55 -9.37 -7.69 -12.11
N VAL A 56 -8.59 -8.11 -11.11
CA VAL A 56 -7.14 -8.09 -11.23
C VAL A 56 -6.79 -9.25 -12.12
N GLU A 57 -6.60 -8.95 -13.39
CA GLU A 57 -6.00 -9.89 -14.33
C GLU A 57 -4.53 -10.00 -13.97
N VAL A 58 -4.21 -11.05 -13.21
CA VAL A 58 -2.83 -11.44 -12.93
C VAL A 58 -2.43 -12.44 -14.01
N SER A 59 -1.50 -12.06 -14.87
CA SER A 59 -0.97 -12.91 -15.93
C SER A 59 0.38 -13.49 -15.53
N LEU A 60 0.62 -14.74 -15.96
CA LEU A 60 1.92 -15.39 -15.85
C LEU A 60 2.82 -14.88 -16.99
N TRP A 61 4.10 -14.64 -16.69
CA TRP A 61 5.07 -14.30 -17.73
C TRP A 61 5.32 -15.47 -18.67
N ALA A 62 5.78 -15.20 -19.88
CA ALA A 62 6.02 -16.22 -20.90
C ALA A 62 7.05 -17.29 -20.50
N ASP A 63 7.96 -16.99 -19.58
CA ASP A 63 8.99 -17.89 -19.06
C ASP A 63 8.59 -18.58 -17.74
N ASP A 64 7.35 -18.35 -17.29
CA ASP A 64 6.78 -18.75 -16.00
C ASP A 64 7.58 -18.23 -14.79
N LYS A 65 8.46 -17.24 -14.94
CA LYS A 65 9.30 -16.74 -13.84
C LYS A 65 8.60 -15.79 -12.91
N GLY A 66 7.49 -15.22 -13.34
CA GLY A 66 6.81 -14.18 -12.59
C GLY A 66 5.37 -14.01 -13.00
N VAL A 67 4.72 -13.11 -12.28
CA VAL A 67 3.40 -12.62 -12.58
C VAL A 67 3.46 -11.10 -12.74
N GLU A 68 2.60 -10.59 -13.60
CA GLU A 68 2.27 -9.17 -13.67
C GLU A 68 0.78 -9.01 -13.42
N ALA A 69 0.37 -7.82 -12.98
CA ALA A 69 -1.05 -7.50 -12.93
C ALA A 69 -1.27 -6.11 -13.50
N LEU A 70 -2.22 -5.96 -14.41
CA LEU A 70 -2.69 -4.65 -14.85
C LEU A 70 -3.97 -4.31 -14.09
N VAL A 71 -3.98 -3.19 -13.37
CA VAL A 71 -5.06 -2.87 -12.44
C VAL A 71 -5.49 -1.43 -12.52
N ASP A 72 -6.77 -1.21 -12.76
CA ASP A 72 -7.37 0.11 -12.77
C ASP A 72 -7.86 0.54 -11.39
N ALA A 73 -7.51 1.77 -11.01
CA ALA A 73 -8.08 2.51 -9.89
C ALA A 73 -8.82 3.74 -10.43
N PRO A 74 -10.12 3.60 -10.78
CA PRO A 74 -10.88 4.68 -11.36
C PRO A 74 -11.10 5.82 -10.35
N LYS A 75 -11.39 7.02 -10.88
CA LYS A 75 -11.80 8.16 -10.05
C LYS A 75 -13.03 7.78 -9.23
N GLN A 76 -12.96 7.98 -7.92
CA GLN A 76 -14.10 7.77 -7.01
C GLN A 76 -14.80 9.10 -6.70
N HIS A 77 -14.18 10.23 -7.05
CA HIS A 77 -14.78 11.54 -6.91
C HIS A 77 -14.41 12.46 -8.08
N LYS A 78 -15.34 13.35 -8.47
CA LYS A 78 -15.14 14.34 -9.56
C LYS A 78 -13.95 15.29 -9.34
N HIS A 79 -13.46 15.39 -8.11
CA HIS A 79 -12.29 16.21 -7.76
C HIS A 79 -10.98 15.43 -7.71
N ASP A 80 -10.99 14.10 -7.90
CA ASP A 80 -9.75 13.35 -8.11
C ASP A 80 -9.01 13.93 -9.33
N SER A 81 -7.70 14.17 -9.17
CA SER A 81 -6.87 14.78 -10.21
C SER A 81 -6.79 13.86 -11.43
N SER A 82 -6.49 12.60 -11.20
CA SER A 82 -6.38 11.55 -12.23
C SER A 82 -7.02 10.25 -11.75
N GLN A 83 -7.40 9.39 -12.70
CA GLN A 83 -7.50 7.96 -12.43
C GLN A 83 -6.08 7.39 -12.32
N ARG A 84 -5.92 6.20 -11.75
CA ARG A 84 -4.63 5.51 -11.76
C ARG A 84 -4.74 4.17 -12.46
N THR A 85 -3.67 3.79 -13.13
CA THR A 85 -3.44 2.41 -13.56
C THR A 85 -2.16 1.92 -12.89
N TYR A 86 -2.16 0.66 -12.49
CA TYR A 86 -1.04 0.01 -11.83
C TYR A 86 -0.57 -1.17 -12.66
N CYS A 87 0.75 -1.37 -12.71
CA CYS A 87 1.38 -2.53 -13.32
C CYS A 87 2.44 -3.13 -12.37
N PRO A 88 2.06 -3.73 -11.23
CA PRO A 88 3.01 -4.47 -10.41
C PRO A 88 3.53 -5.70 -11.15
N ILE A 89 4.86 -5.73 -11.32
CA ILE A 89 5.63 -6.82 -11.90
C ILE A 89 6.39 -7.54 -10.77
N ILE A 90 6.21 -8.86 -10.66
CA ILE A 90 6.80 -9.72 -9.62
C ILE A 90 7.40 -10.96 -10.28
N GLY A 91 8.69 -11.26 -10.11
CA GLY A 91 9.28 -12.48 -10.67
C GLY A 91 10.42 -13.04 -9.84
N PHE A 92 10.52 -14.37 -9.77
CA PHE A 92 11.61 -15.07 -9.10
C PHE A 92 12.95 -14.75 -9.76
N MET A 93 13.94 -14.35 -8.96
CA MET A 93 15.31 -14.18 -9.43
C MET A 93 16.04 -15.51 -9.64
N CYS A 94 15.51 -16.59 -9.06
CA CYS A 94 16.08 -17.91 -9.26
C CYS A 94 15.98 -18.31 -10.74
N GLY A 95 17.13 -18.50 -11.38
CA GLY A 95 17.22 -19.03 -12.74
C GLY A 95 16.53 -20.39 -12.94
N ARG A 96 16.18 -21.11 -11.86
CA ARG A 96 15.57 -22.45 -11.92
C ARG A 96 14.10 -22.52 -11.52
N CYS A 97 13.61 -21.59 -10.68
CA CYS A 97 12.23 -21.67 -10.18
C CYS A 97 11.24 -21.05 -11.15
N LYS A 98 10.07 -21.65 -11.26
CA LYS A 98 8.92 -21.14 -12.02
C LYS A 98 7.71 -21.02 -11.09
N VAL A 99 6.78 -20.14 -11.40
CA VAL A 99 5.49 -20.02 -10.73
C VAL A 99 4.61 -21.19 -11.21
N LEU A 100 4.39 -22.16 -10.33
CA LEU A 100 3.52 -23.31 -10.60
C LEU A 100 2.04 -22.93 -10.50
N ARG A 101 1.70 -22.11 -9.50
CA ARG A 101 0.35 -21.59 -9.25
C ARG A 101 0.45 -20.30 -8.46
N PHE A 102 -0.59 -19.49 -8.53
CA PHE A 102 -0.73 -18.32 -7.68
C PHE A 102 -2.19 -18.12 -7.24
N THR A 103 -2.35 -17.38 -6.14
CA THR A 103 -3.65 -16.83 -5.71
C THR A 103 -3.53 -15.33 -5.57
N SER A 104 -4.64 -14.62 -5.79
CA SER A 104 -4.72 -13.17 -5.65
C SER A 104 -5.91 -12.76 -4.79
N GLN A 105 -5.71 -11.73 -3.98
CA GLN A 105 -6.75 -11.10 -3.18
C GLN A 105 -6.56 -9.60 -3.21
N VAL A 106 -7.62 -8.86 -3.57
CA VAL A 106 -7.65 -7.41 -3.45
C VAL A 106 -8.69 -6.97 -2.44
N CYS A 107 -8.29 -6.15 -1.50
CA CYS A 107 -9.21 -5.42 -0.63
C CYS A 107 -8.57 -4.14 -0.12
N ASP A 108 -9.39 -3.10 0.05
CA ASP A 108 -9.02 -1.84 0.67
C ASP A 108 -7.77 -1.20 0.04
N GLY A 109 -7.62 -1.31 -1.27
CA GLY A 109 -6.48 -0.74 -1.99
C GLY A 109 -5.15 -1.48 -1.77
N VAL A 110 -5.19 -2.78 -1.45
CA VAL A 110 -4.01 -3.64 -1.32
C VAL A 110 -4.23 -4.92 -2.12
N LEU A 111 -3.26 -5.27 -2.98
CA LEU A 111 -3.16 -6.56 -3.64
C LEU A 111 -2.27 -7.49 -2.81
N ARG A 112 -2.77 -8.69 -2.54
CA ARG A 112 -2.06 -9.77 -1.87
C ARG A 112 -1.93 -10.94 -2.84
N LEU A 113 -0.72 -11.45 -2.99
CA LEU A 113 -0.40 -12.58 -3.87
C LEU A 113 0.26 -13.68 -3.05
N VAL A 114 -0.07 -14.92 -3.35
CA VAL A 114 0.71 -16.09 -2.91
C VAL A 114 1.15 -16.83 -4.16
N LEU A 115 2.45 -16.89 -4.40
CA LEU A 115 3.07 -17.60 -5.51
C LEU A 115 3.66 -18.92 -5.00
N THR A 116 3.37 -20.01 -5.68
CA THR A 116 3.98 -21.31 -5.39
C THR A 116 5.09 -21.59 -6.39
N PRO A 117 6.34 -21.74 -5.94
CA PRO A 117 7.44 -22.14 -6.81
C PRO A 117 7.37 -23.63 -7.16
N THR A 118 7.93 -24.01 -8.31
CA THR A 118 8.14 -25.41 -8.71
C THR A 118 9.05 -26.18 -7.75
N ALA A 119 10.09 -25.54 -7.21
CA ALA A 119 10.97 -26.11 -6.19
C ALA A 119 10.45 -25.76 -4.79
N ARG A 120 10.02 -26.76 -4.00
CA ARG A 120 9.55 -26.55 -2.63
C ARG A 120 10.69 -26.63 -1.62
N ILE A 121 10.68 -25.76 -0.62
CA ILE A 121 11.52 -25.91 0.57
C ILE A 121 10.89 -27.00 1.45
N LEU A 122 11.49 -28.19 1.49
CA LEU A 122 11.25 -29.16 2.56
C LEU A 122 12.41 -29.06 3.55
N GLY A 123 12.14 -28.46 4.71
CA GLY A 123 13.04 -28.51 5.85
C GLY A 123 13.12 -29.94 6.37
N GLY A 124 14.08 -30.72 5.89
CA GLY A 124 14.30 -32.11 6.29
C GLY A 124 15.74 -32.30 6.74
N ARG A 125 15.92 -32.77 7.98
CA ARG A 125 17.19 -33.27 8.48
C ARG A 125 17.76 -34.34 7.54
N PHE A 126 19.07 -34.27 7.33
CA PHE A 126 19.88 -35.32 6.73
C PHE A 126 19.71 -36.63 7.49
N LEU A 127 19.02 -37.61 6.90
CA LEU A 127 19.18 -39.03 7.18
C LEU A 127 19.14 -39.75 5.83
N GLY A 128 20.23 -40.46 5.54
CA GLY A 128 20.55 -40.95 4.21
C GLY A 128 19.71 -42.13 3.72
N GLY A 129 19.95 -42.48 2.46
CA GLY A 129 19.48 -43.71 1.84
C GLY A 129 18.79 -43.47 0.51
N ALA A 130 19.45 -43.92 -0.55
CA ALA A 130 19.08 -44.21 -1.94
C ALA A 130 17.63 -43.93 -2.45
N ASP A 131 17.59 -43.52 -3.72
CA ASP A 131 16.43 -43.29 -4.62
C ASP A 131 15.93 -41.84 -4.68
N TRP A 132 16.74 -41.00 -5.31
CA TRP A 132 16.50 -39.57 -5.52
C TRP A 132 15.76 -39.32 -6.86
N GLU A 133 14.43 -39.29 -6.83
CA GLU A 133 13.74 -38.30 -7.67
C GLU A 133 14.19 -36.93 -7.16
N GLU A 134 14.86 -36.13 -8.00
CA GLU A 134 15.35 -34.79 -7.67
C GLU A 134 14.22 -33.89 -7.13
N THR A 135 13.94 -33.94 -5.83
CA THR A 135 13.27 -32.83 -5.16
C THR A 135 14.25 -31.67 -5.16
N TYR A 136 14.13 -30.80 -6.17
CA TYR A 136 14.96 -29.62 -6.40
C TYR A 136 15.06 -28.75 -5.15
N PHE A 137 16.17 -28.84 -4.42
CA PHE A 137 16.44 -27.97 -3.28
C PHE A 137 16.94 -26.61 -3.79
N CYS A 138 16.13 -25.56 -3.64
CA CYS A 138 16.58 -24.18 -3.76
C CYS A 138 16.69 -23.56 -2.37
N SER A 139 17.86 -23.02 -2.02
CA SER A 139 18.04 -22.32 -0.74
C SER A 139 17.11 -21.12 -0.66
N SER A 140 16.58 -20.82 0.52
CA SER A 140 15.62 -19.71 0.75
C SER A 140 16.11 -18.34 0.25
N ALA A 141 17.43 -18.13 0.19
CA ALA A 141 18.07 -16.94 -0.37
C ALA A 141 17.95 -16.82 -1.90
N ALA A 142 17.81 -17.93 -2.63
CA ALA A 142 17.68 -17.93 -4.09
C ALA A 142 16.27 -17.54 -4.57
N HIS A 143 15.25 -17.65 -3.71
CA HIS A 143 13.91 -17.13 -3.97
C HIS A 143 13.76 -15.64 -3.64
N TRP A 144 14.81 -14.99 -3.14
CA TRP A 144 14.78 -13.56 -2.88
C TRP A 144 14.43 -12.80 -4.15
N LEU A 145 13.34 -12.04 -4.09
CA LEU A 145 13.18 -10.88 -4.94
C LEU A 145 14.27 -9.89 -4.49
N PRO A 146 14.99 -9.20 -5.40
CA PRO A 146 16.09 -8.29 -5.03
C PRO A 146 15.62 -7.13 -4.15
N TYR A 147 14.30 -6.93 -4.09
CA TYR A 147 13.60 -5.91 -3.35
C TYR A 147 12.69 -6.51 -2.28
N ALA A 148 13.08 -7.64 -1.69
CA ALA A 148 12.56 -8.03 -0.39
C ALA A 148 13.10 -7.03 0.65
N SER A 149 12.62 -5.79 0.58
CA SER A 149 12.87 -4.79 1.61
C SER A 149 12.19 -5.31 2.87
N ASP A 150 12.99 -5.61 3.89
CA ASP A 150 12.50 -5.72 5.24
C ASP A 150 11.55 -4.53 5.47
N PRO A 151 10.25 -4.76 5.69
CA PRO A 151 9.31 -3.65 5.81
C PRO A 151 9.58 -2.82 7.08
N THR A 152 10.54 -3.22 7.92
CA THR A 152 11.03 -2.47 9.07
C THR A 152 12.38 -1.80 8.82
N ASP A 153 12.93 -1.89 7.60
CA ASP A 153 14.20 -1.27 7.22
C ASP A 153 14.18 0.24 7.52
N PRO A 154 15.17 0.76 8.30
CA PRO A 154 15.25 2.18 8.62
C PRO A 154 15.26 3.12 7.40
N SER A 155 15.79 2.67 6.25
CA SER A 155 15.82 3.43 5.00
C SER A 155 14.42 3.74 4.45
N LEU A 156 13.41 2.97 4.84
CA LEU A 156 12.01 3.22 4.49
C LEU A 156 11.39 4.36 5.32
N THR A 157 12.18 5.09 6.10
CA THR A 157 11.79 6.23 6.93
C THR A 157 12.62 7.44 6.59
N GLY A 158 11.98 8.57 6.25
CA GLY A 158 12.75 9.75 5.87
C GLY A 158 11.93 10.95 5.41
N PRO A 159 12.59 12.10 5.20
CA PRO A 159 11.96 13.35 4.78
C PRO A 159 11.50 13.33 3.32
N VAL A 160 12.17 12.54 2.47
CA VAL A 160 11.93 12.50 1.04
C VAL A 160 10.91 11.41 0.76
N LEU A 161 9.77 11.80 0.19
CA LEU A 161 8.72 10.87 -0.20
C LEU A 161 9.06 10.22 -1.53
N GLU A 162 8.82 8.92 -1.62
CA GLU A 162 9.03 8.14 -2.82
C GLU A 162 7.73 8.01 -3.62
N PRO A 163 7.77 8.08 -4.96
CA PRO A 163 6.62 7.76 -5.80
C PRO A 163 6.36 6.25 -5.77
N ASN A 164 5.08 5.84 -5.77
CA ASN A 164 4.74 4.42 -5.87
C ASN A 164 5.24 3.84 -7.21
N PRO A 165 6.17 2.86 -7.20
CA PRO A 165 6.80 2.35 -8.42
C PRO A 165 5.86 1.48 -9.26
N SER A 166 4.70 1.09 -8.72
CA SER A 166 3.73 0.27 -9.44
C SER A 166 2.73 1.09 -10.25
N VAL A 167 2.75 2.43 -10.15
CA VAL A 167 1.85 3.31 -10.90
C VAL A 167 2.37 3.46 -12.33
N ASN A 168 1.54 3.08 -13.30
CA ASN A 168 1.81 3.26 -14.72
C ASN A 168 1.25 4.59 -15.24
N GLU A 169 0.01 4.93 -14.86
CA GLU A 169 -0.62 6.22 -15.17
C GLU A 169 -1.24 6.86 -13.93
N GLY A 170 -1.28 8.19 -13.90
CA GLY A 170 -1.84 8.98 -12.81
C GLY A 170 -0.80 9.43 -11.78
N SER A 171 -1.27 9.96 -10.65
CA SER A 171 -0.39 10.46 -9.58
C SER A 171 0.22 9.30 -8.80
N PRO A 172 1.55 9.22 -8.62
CA PRO A 172 2.19 8.18 -7.83
C PRO A 172 2.27 8.50 -6.33
N MET A 173 1.83 9.69 -5.92
CA MET A 173 2.00 10.19 -4.56
C MET A 173 0.83 9.82 -3.64
N ALA A 174 1.13 9.61 -2.36
CA ALA A 174 0.13 9.28 -1.35
C ALA A 174 -0.83 10.44 -0.97
N TYR A 175 -0.55 11.66 -1.43
CA TYR A 175 -1.28 12.87 -1.04
C TYR A 175 -1.55 13.76 -2.26
N GLU A 176 -2.76 14.32 -2.32
CA GLU A 176 -3.12 15.39 -3.25
C GLU A 176 -4.02 16.42 -2.57
N SER A 177 -3.88 17.68 -2.94
CA SER A 177 -4.82 18.74 -2.53
C SER A 177 -5.01 19.79 -3.60
N LYS A 178 -6.19 20.41 -3.63
CA LYS A 178 -6.46 21.59 -4.46
C LYS A 178 -7.60 22.42 -3.91
N ARG A 179 -7.57 23.72 -4.20
CA ARG A 179 -8.70 24.61 -3.92
C ARG A 179 -9.75 24.48 -5.02
N LEU A 180 -11.02 24.37 -4.61
CA LEU A 180 -12.17 24.27 -5.49
C LEU A 180 -12.68 25.69 -5.86
N PRO A 181 -13.48 25.83 -6.95
CA PRO A 181 -13.99 27.14 -7.38
C PRO A 181 -14.80 27.89 -6.31
N ASN A 182 -15.46 27.16 -5.41
CA ASN A 182 -16.21 27.74 -4.28
C ASN A 182 -15.32 28.06 -3.05
N GLY A 183 -14.00 28.06 -3.22
CA GLY A 183 -13.03 28.31 -2.15
C GLY A 183 -12.73 27.13 -1.23
N SER A 184 -13.56 26.07 -1.24
CA SER A 184 -13.35 24.89 -0.39
C SER A 184 -12.04 24.17 -0.73
N LEU A 185 -11.46 23.48 0.26
CA LEU A 185 -10.26 22.67 0.06
C LEU A 185 -10.64 21.21 -0.20
N TYR A 186 -10.15 20.65 -1.30
CA TYR A 186 -10.17 19.21 -1.56
C TYR A 186 -8.86 18.59 -1.12
N VAL A 187 -8.94 17.48 -0.38
CA VAL A 187 -7.79 16.67 0.03
C VAL A 187 -8.07 15.21 -0.31
N ARG A 188 -7.06 14.50 -0.81
CA ARG A 188 -7.06 13.05 -1.04
C ARG A 188 -5.81 12.45 -0.38
N VAL A 189 -5.99 11.43 0.44
CA VAL A 189 -4.90 10.72 1.12
C VAL A 189 -5.05 9.22 0.92
N ASP A 190 -3.98 8.58 0.46
CA ASP A 190 -3.87 7.13 0.38
C ASP A 190 -3.56 6.57 1.76
N MET A 191 -4.33 5.59 2.20
CA MET A 191 -4.10 4.79 3.41
C MET A 191 -4.43 3.32 3.07
N PRO A 192 -3.58 2.67 2.24
CA PRO A 192 -3.86 1.35 1.70
C PRO A 192 -3.99 0.31 2.83
N GLY A 193 -5.04 -0.48 2.75
CA GLY A 193 -5.39 -1.52 3.71
C GLY A 193 -6.38 -1.08 4.78
N VAL A 194 -6.69 0.23 4.88
CA VAL A 194 -7.66 0.73 5.86
C VAL A 194 -9.09 0.48 5.35
N PRO A 195 -9.90 -0.31 6.07
CA PRO A 195 -11.31 -0.51 5.74
C PRO A 195 -12.13 0.77 5.86
N LYS A 196 -13.23 0.87 5.11
CA LYS A 196 -14.08 2.08 5.06
C LYS A 196 -14.55 2.60 6.42
N ASP A 197 -14.70 1.73 7.41
CA ASP A 197 -15.20 2.02 8.76
C ASP A 197 -14.09 2.34 9.78
N ARG A 198 -12.81 2.25 9.38
CA ARG A 198 -11.65 2.49 10.25
C ARG A 198 -10.89 3.78 9.94
N PHE A 199 -11.55 4.70 9.25
CA PHE A 199 -11.06 6.06 9.06
C PHE A 199 -11.67 7.00 10.10
N THR A 200 -10.86 7.91 10.63
CA THR A 200 -11.36 9.01 11.45
C THR A 200 -10.88 10.36 10.94
N VAL A 201 -11.69 11.38 11.18
CA VAL A 201 -11.36 12.78 10.90
C VAL A 201 -11.69 13.57 12.16
N SER A 202 -10.71 14.28 12.69
CA SER A 202 -10.87 15.16 13.85
C SER A 202 -10.53 16.59 13.47
N VAL A 203 -11.08 17.53 14.26
CA VAL A 203 -10.74 18.95 14.18
C VAL A 203 -10.40 19.41 15.57
N ALA A 204 -9.17 19.84 15.80
CA ALA A 204 -8.67 20.34 17.07
C ALA A 204 -7.63 21.43 16.81
N ASP A 205 -7.65 22.52 17.58
CA ASP A 205 -6.68 23.62 17.48
C ASP A 205 -6.47 24.15 16.05
N GLY A 206 -7.57 24.26 15.29
CA GLY A 206 -7.55 24.69 13.90
C GLY A 206 -6.94 23.68 12.93
N ARG A 207 -6.59 22.47 13.35
CA ARG A 207 -6.01 21.41 12.50
C ARG A 207 -7.07 20.38 12.13
N VAL A 208 -7.05 19.97 10.87
CA VAL A 208 -7.81 18.81 10.38
C VAL A 208 -6.87 17.63 10.33
N THR A 209 -7.09 16.65 11.19
CA THR A 209 -6.27 15.43 11.27
C THR A 209 -7.07 14.27 10.69
N VAL A 210 -6.39 13.42 9.91
CA VAL A 210 -6.92 12.14 9.44
C VAL A 210 -6.18 11.00 10.12
N THR A 211 -6.91 9.96 10.49
CA THR A 211 -6.31 8.68 10.90
C THR A 211 -6.96 7.51 10.18
N GLY A 212 -6.24 6.41 10.10
CA GLY A 212 -6.71 5.17 9.51
C GLY A 212 -6.02 3.95 10.14
N GLU A 213 -6.79 2.93 10.48
CA GLU A 213 -6.26 1.67 11.02
C GLU A 213 -6.49 0.52 10.03
N ALA A 214 -5.41 0.01 9.47
CA ALA A 214 -5.41 -1.15 8.59
C ALA A 214 -5.07 -2.41 9.41
N PRO A 215 -5.99 -3.38 9.54
CA PRO A 215 -5.66 -4.65 10.16
C PRO A 215 -4.71 -5.46 9.28
N ALA A 216 -3.95 -6.38 9.89
CA ALA A 216 -3.26 -7.42 9.15
C ALA A 216 -4.29 -8.35 8.50
N VAL A 217 -4.12 -8.66 7.21
CA VAL A 217 -4.98 -9.59 6.47
C VAL A 217 -4.10 -10.64 5.79
N SER A 218 -4.54 -11.90 5.80
CA SER A 218 -3.82 -13.03 5.20
C SER A 218 -2.45 -13.26 5.86
N HIS A 219 -1.34 -12.98 5.16
CA HIS A 219 0.01 -13.21 5.63
C HIS A 219 0.81 -11.92 5.85
N ASP A 220 0.12 -10.76 5.88
CA ASP A 220 0.71 -9.48 6.30
C ASP A 220 1.50 -9.67 7.60
N SER A 221 2.69 -9.05 7.69
CA SER A 221 3.51 -9.16 8.91
C SER A 221 2.86 -8.49 10.12
N ASP A 222 2.16 -7.38 9.91
CA ASP A 222 1.40 -6.66 10.93
C ASP A 222 0.38 -5.69 10.28
N GLY A 223 -0.49 -5.09 11.09
CA GLY A 223 -1.35 -3.99 10.70
C GLY A 223 -0.57 -2.68 10.48
N ARG A 224 -1.25 -1.66 9.96
CA ARG A 224 -0.70 -0.32 9.78
C ARG A 224 -1.57 0.74 10.43
N PHE A 225 -0.94 1.74 11.02
CA PHE A 225 -1.61 2.92 11.54
C PHE A 225 -1.17 4.17 10.79
N TYR A 226 -2.14 4.88 10.23
CA TYR A 226 -1.96 6.13 9.53
C TYR A 226 -2.46 7.30 10.37
N SER A 227 -1.71 8.40 10.43
CA SER A 227 -2.09 9.62 11.15
C SER A 227 -1.35 10.84 10.61
N GLY A 228 -2.06 11.95 10.44
CA GLY A 228 -1.42 13.27 10.29
C GLY A 228 -2.38 14.39 9.91
N ASP A 229 -1.88 15.61 10.03
CA ASP A 229 -2.62 16.82 9.72
C ASP A 229 -2.59 17.10 8.22
N VAL A 230 -3.76 17.42 7.66
CA VAL A 230 -3.93 17.63 6.22
C VAL A 230 -4.38 19.05 5.86
N ALA A 231 -4.90 19.80 6.82
CA ALA A 231 -5.27 21.18 6.61
C ALA A 231 -5.18 22.00 7.92
N LEU A 232 -4.92 23.29 7.75
CA LEU A 232 -5.02 24.31 8.78
C LEU A 232 -6.22 25.22 8.49
N LEU A 233 -6.97 25.52 9.54
CA LEU A 233 -8.13 26.38 9.58
C LEU A 233 -7.71 27.66 10.31
N ASP A 234 -7.71 28.76 9.58
CA ASP A 234 -7.25 30.07 10.05
C ASP A 234 -8.34 30.85 10.81
N THR A 235 -9.54 30.27 11.01
CA THR A 235 -10.66 30.94 11.67
C THR A 235 -10.79 30.56 13.14
N LEU A 236 -10.88 31.58 14.02
CA LEU A 236 -11.25 31.50 15.45
C LEU A 236 -12.68 30.98 15.69
N ILE A 237 -13.42 30.66 14.63
CA ILE A 237 -14.76 30.09 14.70
C ILE A 237 -14.60 28.62 15.08
N THR A 238 -15.49 28.12 15.95
CA THR A 238 -15.54 26.70 16.32
C THR A 238 -15.91 25.86 15.09
N PHE A 239 -14.92 25.52 14.27
CA PHE A 239 -15.09 24.70 13.08
C PHE A 239 -15.47 23.29 13.52
N ARG A 240 -16.63 22.80 13.07
CA ARG A 240 -17.13 21.49 13.48
C ARG A 240 -16.83 20.46 12.41
N ARG A 241 -16.32 19.29 12.82
CA ARG A 241 -16.10 18.12 11.97
C ARG A 241 -17.27 17.81 11.03
N ARG A 242 -18.52 17.98 11.48
CA ARG A 242 -19.74 17.72 10.69
C ARG A 242 -19.85 18.52 9.39
N TRP A 243 -19.06 19.60 9.25
CA TRP A 243 -19.02 20.41 8.05
C TRP A 243 -18.05 19.87 7.00
N ILE A 244 -17.14 18.97 7.39
CA ILE A 244 -16.23 18.29 6.46
C ILE A 244 -16.99 17.13 5.82
N LYS A 245 -17.07 17.13 4.49
CA LYS A 245 -17.56 15.95 3.77
C LYS A 245 -16.42 14.95 3.66
N THR A 246 -16.62 13.77 4.23
CA THR A 246 -15.66 12.65 4.17
C THR A 246 -16.16 11.58 3.22
N ILE A 247 -15.30 11.13 2.29
CA ILE A 247 -15.57 10.05 1.34
C ILE A 247 -14.43 9.06 1.46
N VAL A 248 -14.73 7.83 1.88
CA VAL A 248 -13.75 6.76 2.12
C VAL A 248 -14.06 5.58 1.24
N LYS A 249 -13.08 5.13 0.47
CA LYS A 249 -13.23 3.96 -0.40
C LYS A 249 -11.88 3.41 -0.80
N ASP A 250 -11.77 2.07 -0.79
CA ASP A 250 -10.65 1.34 -1.37
C ASP A 250 -9.28 1.81 -0.86
N GLY A 251 -9.15 2.00 0.47
CA GLY A 251 -7.91 2.47 1.10
C GLY A 251 -7.57 3.93 0.81
N VAL A 252 -8.54 4.77 0.44
CA VAL A 252 -8.34 6.20 0.17
C VAL A 252 -9.41 7.03 0.88
N ILE A 253 -8.97 8.04 1.63
CA ILE A 253 -9.84 9.07 2.22
C ILE A 253 -9.79 10.35 1.39
N ARG A 254 -10.95 10.94 1.16
CA ARG A 254 -11.12 12.24 0.51
C ARG A 254 -11.92 13.17 1.41
N LEU A 255 -11.46 14.40 1.53
CA LEU A 255 -12.12 15.45 2.30
C LEU A 255 -12.51 16.61 1.38
N ILE A 256 -13.70 17.16 1.61
CA ILE A 256 -14.06 18.50 1.15
C ILE A 256 -14.24 19.35 2.40
N ILE A 257 -13.30 20.26 2.63
CA ILE A 257 -13.26 21.14 3.79
C ILE A 257 -13.78 22.51 3.33
N PRO A 258 -14.95 22.95 3.81
CA PRO A 258 -15.52 24.22 3.38
C PRO A 258 -14.64 25.39 3.78
N ASN A 259 -14.55 26.39 2.90
CA ASN A 259 -14.04 27.70 3.25
C ASN A 259 -15.19 28.47 3.90
N LEU A 260 -15.09 28.66 5.22
CA LEU A 260 -16.04 29.41 6.03
C LEU A 260 -15.55 30.84 6.25
#